data_AF-A0A7Y3SZQ3-F1
#
_entry.id   AF-A0A7Y3SZQ3-F1
#
_cell.length_a   1.000
_cell.length_b   1.000
_cell.length_c   1.000
_cell.angle_alpha   90.00
_cell.angle_beta   90.00
_cell.angle_gamma   90.00
#
_symmetry.space_group_name_H-M   'P 1'
#
loop_
_entity.id
_entity.type
_entity.pdbx_description
1 polymer ?
#
loop_
_entity_poly.entity_id
_entity_poly.type
_entity_poly.pdbx_seq_one_letter_code
_entity_poly.pdbx_strand_id
1 'polypeptide(L)'
;MNKFIKKTNLFLIFAFVLVTLFNFSLTTTAKADTTNKIIKATLTKELVKANSTNASTIINDFQGVANYIHQYGYLPDNYITKRQANKLGWRPGSDLWKYAKGKSIGGDIFTNSEQCLPDAKGRIWHECDINYNGGHRGADRLLFSNDGLVYGTTDHYQTFTCYYGANGNSSSN
;
A
#
# COMPACT_ATOMS: atom_id res chain seq x y z
N MET A 1 -18.18 12.22 96.08
CA MET A 1 -19.48 12.64 95.50
C MET A 1 -19.22 13.32 94.16
N ASN A 2 -19.95 12.89 93.14
CA ASN A 2 -19.71 13.06 91.70
C ASN A 2 -19.57 14.50 91.17
N LYS A 3 -18.77 14.66 90.11
CA LYS A 3 -19.12 15.30 88.80
C LYS A 3 -17.87 15.31 87.90
N PHE A 4 -17.75 14.46 86.88
CA PHE A 4 -18.35 14.57 85.54
C PHE A 4 -18.17 15.95 84.90
N ILE A 5 -17.04 16.17 84.21
CA ILE A 5 -16.93 17.13 83.11
C ILE A 5 -16.31 16.40 81.91
N LYS A 6 -16.97 16.55 80.76
CA LYS A 6 -16.91 15.71 79.57
C LYS A 6 -15.73 16.09 78.67
N LYS A 7 -15.16 15.06 78.03
CA LYS A 7 -14.19 15.11 76.94
C LYS A 7 -14.80 15.77 75.71
N THR A 8 -14.63 17.07 75.55
CA THR A 8 -14.84 17.76 74.27
C THR A 8 -13.83 18.89 74.22
N ASN A 9 -12.75 18.71 73.45
CA ASN A 9 -11.88 19.75 72.85
C ASN A 9 -10.49 19.20 72.48
N LEU A 10 -10.46 18.12 71.69
CA LEU A 10 -9.23 17.76 70.97
C LEU A 10 -9.54 17.15 69.60
N PHE A 11 -10.68 16.46 69.49
CA PHE A 11 -11.16 15.90 68.22
C PHE A 11 -11.59 16.97 67.19
N LEU A 12 -12.04 18.14 67.64
CA LEU A 12 -12.51 19.21 66.74
C LEU A 12 -11.37 19.99 66.05
N ILE A 13 -10.18 20.03 66.66
CA ILE A 13 -9.01 20.71 66.06
C ILE A 13 -8.35 19.80 65.01
N PHE A 14 -8.33 18.48 65.25
CA PHE A 14 -7.79 17.51 64.28
C PHE A 14 -8.64 17.39 63.01
N ALA A 15 -9.96 17.62 63.11
CA ALA A 15 -10.86 17.62 61.96
C ALA A 15 -10.65 18.84 61.02
N PHE A 16 -10.15 19.97 61.52
CA PHE A 16 -9.93 21.17 60.71
C PHE A 16 -8.59 21.17 59.96
N VAL A 17 -7.53 20.55 60.52
CA VAL A 17 -6.21 20.45 59.88
C VAL A 17 -6.18 19.40 58.75
N LEU A 18 -7.05 18.38 58.81
CA LEU A 18 -7.18 17.36 57.77
C LEU A 18 -7.93 17.84 56.51
N VAL A 19 -8.77 18.88 56.62
CA VAL A 19 -9.51 19.45 55.48
C VAL A 19 -8.64 20.39 54.63
N THR A 20 -7.61 21.01 55.21
CA THR A 20 -6.69 21.91 54.47
C THR A 20 -5.57 21.19 53.74
N LEU A 21 -5.31 19.90 54.03
CA LEU A 21 -4.34 19.09 53.29
C LEU A 21 -4.96 18.29 52.12
N PHE A 22 -6.27 18.38 51.93
CA PHE A 22 -6.98 17.73 50.83
C PHE A 22 -7.46 18.74 49.78
N ASN A 23 -6.61 19.70 49.42
CA ASN A 23 -6.80 20.58 48.27
C ASN A 23 -5.51 20.68 47.45
N PHE A 24 -4.89 19.53 47.13
CA PHE A 24 -3.91 19.51 46.05
C PHE A 24 -3.80 18.11 45.45
N SER A 25 -4.61 17.86 44.43
CA SER A 25 -4.26 17.12 43.21
C SER A 25 -5.52 16.50 42.63
N LEU A 26 -6.28 17.27 41.85
CA LEU A 26 -6.85 16.74 40.61
C LEU A 26 -7.47 17.88 39.80
N THR A 27 -6.71 18.44 38.89
CA THR A 27 -7.15 18.80 37.54
C THR A 27 -5.83 19.02 36.79
N THR A 28 -5.44 18.14 35.87
CA THR A 28 -5.82 18.29 34.47
C THR A 28 -5.63 16.97 33.70
N THR A 29 -6.67 16.11 33.64
CA THR A 29 -6.67 15.01 32.64
C THR A 29 -7.90 14.99 31.72
N ALA A 30 -8.89 15.86 31.92
CA ALA A 30 -9.98 15.99 30.95
C ALA A 30 -9.51 16.58 29.60
N LYS A 31 -8.50 17.46 29.61
CA LYS A 31 -7.91 18.01 28.38
C LYS A 31 -6.99 17.01 27.68
N ALA A 32 -6.16 16.27 28.42
CA ALA A 32 -5.24 15.29 27.84
C ALA A 32 -5.96 14.11 27.18
N ASP A 33 -7.04 13.59 27.77
CA ASP A 33 -7.83 12.51 27.17
C ASP A 33 -8.60 12.97 25.92
N THR A 34 -9.12 14.19 25.94
CA THR A 34 -9.76 14.78 24.76
C THR A 34 -8.72 15.03 23.66
N THR A 35 -7.53 15.55 24.00
CA THR A 35 -6.43 15.77 23.07
C THR A 35 -5.92 14.44 22.49
N ASN A 36 -5.73 13.39 23.30
CA ASN A 36 -5.28 12.07 22.83
C ASN A 36 -6.34 11.38 21.98
N LYS A 37 -7.63 11.53 22.30
CA LYS A 37 -8.74 11.01 21.50
C LYS A 37 -8.86 11.75 20.16
N ILE A 38 -8.68 13.07 20.16
CA ILE A 38 -8.65 13.90 18.94
C ILE A 38 -7.42 13.55 18.10
N ILE A 39 -6.23 13.43 18.69
CA ILE A 39 -5.00 13.02 17.99
C ILE A 39 -5.18 11.62 17.41
N LYS A 40 -5.71 10.66 18.16
CA LYS A 40 -5.99 9.31 17.65
C LYS A 40 -7.02 9.35 16.53
N ALA A 41 -8.10 10.11 16.65
CA ALA A 41 -9.11 10.25 15.60
C ALA A 41 -8.55 10.95 14.35
N THR A 42 -7.69 11.95 14.51
CA THR A 42 -7.02 12.65 13.40
C THR A 42 -5.98 11.76 12.73
N LEU A 43 -5.15 11.04 13.49
CA LEU A 43 -4.23 10.02 12.95
C LEU A 43 -5.01 8.89 12.26
N THR A 44 -6.14 8.46 12.81
CA THR A 44 -6.99 7.45 12.18
C THR A 44 -7.64 8.00 10.91
N LYS A 45 -8.02 9.29 10.89
CA LYS A 45 -8.56 9.96 9.70
C LYS A 45 -7.49 10.20 8.64
N GLU A 46 -6.24 10.46 9.02
CA GLU A 46 -5.10 10.57 8.11
C GLU A 46 -4.64 9.21 7.59
N LEU A 47 -4.64 8.15 8.41
CA LEU A 47 -4.44 6.77 7.96
C LEU A 47 -5.59 6.31 7.05
N VAL A 48 -6.84 6.63 7.40
CA VAL A 48 -7.99 6.34 6.54
C VAL A 48 -7.93 7.18 5.29
N LYS A 49 -7.48 8.44 5.32
CA LYS A 49 -7.31 9.27 4.12
C LYS A 49 -6.15 8.77 3.24
N ALA A 50 -5.02 8.39 3.81
CA ALA A 50 -3.91 7.73 3.12
C ALA A 50 -4.35 6.36 2.56
N ASN A 51 -5.25 5.66 3.25
CA ASN A 51 -5.84 4.40 2.78
C ASN A 51 -7.07 4.59 1.87
N SER A 52 -7.68 5.78 1.80
CA SER A 52 -8.85 6.11 0.95
C SER A 52 -8.46 6.94 -0.27
N THR A 53 -7.22 7.44 -0.32
CA THR A 53 -6.54 7.81 -1.57
C THR A 53 -6.15 6.56 -2.38
N ASN A 54 -6.37 5.36 -1.85
CA ASN A 54 -6.38 4.11 -2.61
C ASN A 54 -7.72 3.90 -3.34
N ALA A 55 -8.21 4.92 -4.05
CA ALA A 55 -8.76 4.59 -5.35
C ALA A 55 -7.55 4.08 -6.13
N SER A 56 -7.30 2.76 -6.11
CA SER A 56 -6.13 2.13 -6.74
C SER A 56 -6.01 2.66 -8.16
N THR A 57 -5.15 3.65 -8.37
CA THR A 57 -4.96 4.25 -9.69
C THR A 57 -4.54 3.12 -10.60
N ILE A 58 -5.36 2.84 -11.62
CA ILE A 58 -5.01 1.85 -12.63
C ILE A 58 -3.88 2.46 -13.43
N ILE A 59 -2.68 1.91 -13.27
CA ILE A 59 -1.52 2.22 -14.11
C ILE A 59 -1.37 1.02 -15.03
N ASN A 60 -1.75 1.18 -16.30
CA ASN A 60 -1.75 0.09 -17.28
C ASN A 60 -1.30 0.51 -18.68
N ASP A 61 -0.84 1.75 -18.89
CA ASP A 61 -0.18 2.16 -20.12
C ASP A 61 1.33 1.84 -20.09
N PHE A 62 1.96 1.81 -21.26
CA PHE A 62 3.36 1.42 -21.40
C PHE A 62 4.31 2.26 -20.54
N GLN A 63 4.27 3.58 -20.67
CA GLN A 63 5.25 4.44 -20.00
C GLN A 63 5.00 4.47 -18.49
N GLY A 64 3.74 4.53 -18.06
CA GLY A 64 3.35 4.53 -16.65
C GLY A 64 3.81 3.25 -15.93
N VAL A 65 3.56 2.09 -16.53
CA VAL A 65 3.98 0.81 -15.93
C VAL A 65 5.50 0.64 -15.99
N ALA A 66 6.15 1.03 -17.10
CA ALA A 66 7.61 0.98 -17.21
C ALA A 66 8.30 1.87 -16.15
N ASN A 67 7.83 3.10 -15.98
CA ASN A 67 8.32 4.02 -14.94
C ASN A 67 8.12 3.43 -13.54
N TYR A 68 6.97 2.82 -13.28
CA TYR A 68 6.67 2.22 -11.99
C TYR A 68 7.62 1.05 -11.69
N ILE A 69 7.80 0.13 -12.64
CA ILE A 69 8.72 -1.01 -12.49
C ILE A 69 10.16 -0.51 -12.28
N HIS A 70 10.60 0.48 -13.06
CA HIS A 70 11.95 1.03 -12.94
C HIS A 70 12.19 1.66 -11.56
N GLN A 71 11.18 2.37 -11.03
CA GLN A 71 11.26 3.05 -9.73
C GLN A 71 11.19 2.08 -8.54
N TYR A 72 10.32 1.07 -8.60
CA TYR A 72 9.95 0.25 -7.43
C TYR A 72 10.42 -1.19 -7.52
N GLY A 73 10.78 -1.70 -8.70
CA GLY A 73 11.22 -3.08 -8.92
C GLY A 73 10.08 -4.12 -8.91
N TYR A 74 8.82 -3.68 -8.85
CA TYR A 74 7.64 -4.55 -8.89
C TYR A 74 6.49 -3.88 -9.66
N LEU A 75 5.44 -4.66 -9.97
CA LEU A 75 4.29 -4.19 -10.74
C LEU A 75 3.32 -3.34 -9.89
N PRO A 76 2.60 -2.39 -10.48
CA PRO A 76 1.47 -1.73 -9.82
C PRO A 76 0.46 -2.72 -9.22
N ASP A 77 -0.21 -2.33 -8.14
CA ASP A 77 -1.16 -3.20 -7.41
C ASP A 77 -2.36 -3.65 -8.27
N ASN A 78 -2.63 -3.02 -9.42
CA ASN A 78 -3.62 -3.46 -10.39
C ASN A 78 -3.22 -4.70 -11.21
N TYR A 79 -2.07 -5.32 -10.94
CA TYR A 79 -1.65 -6.56 -11.59
C TYR A 79 -1.84 -7.79 -10.70
N ILE A 80 -2.21 -8.91 -11.32
CA ILE A 80 -2.24 -10.25 -10.70
C ILE A 80 -1.67 -11.28 -11.68
N THR A 81 -0.99 -12.29 -11.15
CA THR A 81 -0.46 -13.41 -11.95
C THR A 81 -1.58 -14.26 -12.55
N LYS A 82 -1.28 -15.00 -13.62
CA LYS A 82 -2.20 -16.01 -14.20
C LYS A 82 -2.68 -17.00 -13.14
N ARG A 83 -1.81 -17.39 -12.21
CA ARG A 83 -2.15 -18.29 -11.09
C ARG A 83 -3.14 -17.64 -10.11
N GLN A 84 -2.94 -16.38 -9.73
CA GLN A 84 -3.87 -15.66 -8.87
C GLN A 84 -5.23 -15.49 -9.55
N ALA A 85 -5.26 -15.10 -10.82
CA ALA A 85 -6.49 -15.00 -11.61
C ALA A 85 -7.21 -16.36 -11.72
N ASN A 86 -6.47 -17.45 -11.96
CA ASN A 86 -7.04 -18.81 -12.04
C ASN A 86 -7.78 -19.23 -10.75
N LYS A 87 -7.22 -18.87 -9.59
CA LYS A 87 -7.85 -19.10 -8.27
C LYS A 87 -9.16 -18.34 -8.09
N LEU A 88 -9.34 -17.21 -8.78
CA LEU A 88 -10.59 -16.44 -8.78
C LEU A 88 -11.62 -16.98 -9.78
N GLY A 89 -11.27 -18.02 -10.57
CA GLY A 89 -12.16 -18.62 -11.57
C GLY A 89 -11.84 -18.24 -13.01
N TRP A 90 -10.92 -17.30 -13.24
CA TRP A 90 -10.53 -16.91 -14.60
C TRP A 90 -9.85 -18.06 -15.36
N ARG A 91 -10.07 -18.10 -16.69
CA ARG A 91 -9.39 -19.00 -17.63
C ARG A 91 -8.86 -18.21 -18.82
N PRO A 92 -7.73 -18.61 -19.43
CA PRO A 92 -7.23 -17.97 -20.65
C PRO A 92 -8.31 -17.88 -21.73
N GLY A 93 -8.38 -16.74 -22.42
CA GLY A 93 -9.42 -16.45 -23.41
C GLY A 93 -10.73 -15.89 -22.85
N SER A 94 -10.90 -15.85 -21.52
CA SER A 94 -12.08 -15.20 -20.89
C SER A 94 -11.76 -13.79 -20.37
N ASP A 95 -12.81 -13.01 -20.14
CA ASP A 95 -12.74 -11.69 -19.52
C ASP A 95 -12.34 -11.78 -18.05
N LEU A 96 -11.18 -11.19 -17.70
CA LEU A 96 -10.67 -11.15 -16.34
C LEU A 96 -11.54 -10.32 -15.41
N TRP A 97 -12.16 -9.24 -15.91
CA TRP A 97 -12.90 -8.31 -15.06
C TRP A 97 -14.21 -8.90 -14.52
N LYS A 98 -14.66 -10.05 -15.04
CA LYS A 98 -15.72 -10.87 -14.44
C LYS A 98 -15.33 -11.46 -13.08
N TYR A 99 -14.03 -11.61 -12.82
CA TYR A 99 -13.48 -12.25 -11.61
C TYR A 99 -12.62 -11.27 -10.79
N ALA A 100 -11.97 -10.31 -11.44
CA ALA A 100 -11.07 -9.35 -10.83
C ALA A 100 -11.17 -7.99 -11.55
N LYS A 101 -12.21 -7.21 -11.24
CA LYS A 101 -12.47 -5.91 -11.88
C LYS A 101 -11.31 -4.94 -11.65
N GLY A 102 -10.88 -4.27 -12.72
CA GLY A 102 -9.79 -3.29 -12.69
C GLY A 102 -8.39 -3.92 -12.60
N LYS A 103 -8.28 -5.26 -12.70
CA LYS A 103 -6.98 -5.95 -12.72
C LYS A 103 -6.52 -6.28 -14.13
N SER A 104 -5.21 -6.44 -14.29
CA SER A 104 -4.53 -6.94 -15.49
C SER A 104 -3.69 -8.17 -15.14
N ILE A 105 -3.39 -9.02 -16.13
CA ILE A 105 -2.47 -10.15 -15.94
C ILE A 105 -1.02 -9.64 -15.92
N GLY A 106 -0.20 -10.08 -14.97
CA GLY A 106 1.22 -9.78 -14.97
C GLY A 106 2.01 -10.39 -13.82
N GLY A 107 3.33 -10.45 -14.01
CA GLY A 107 4.29 -10.96 -13.04
C GLY A 107 4.65 -12.43 -13.22
N ASP A 108 4.14 -13.09 -14.27
CA ASP A 108 4.57 -14.44 -14.64
C ASP A 108 5.91 -14.39 -15.39
N ILE A 109 6.66 -15.50 -15.34
CA ILE A 109 7.96 -15.63 -16.02
C ILE A 109 7.77 -15.61 -17.54
N PHE A 110 8.56 -14.78 -18.21
CA PHE A 110 8.77 -14.84 -19.66
C PHE A 110 10.07 -15.61 -19.93
N THR A 111 9.99 -16.70 -20.69
CA THR A 111 11.13 -17.60 -20.88
C THR A 111 12.19 -17.08 -21.84
N ASN A 112 11.86 -16.09 -22.69
CA ASN A 112 12.74 -15.58 -23.74
C ASN A 112 13.36 -16.69 -24.60
N SER A 113 12.59 -17.74 -24.93
CA SER A 113 13.09 -18.92 -25.65
C SER A 113 13.56 -18.61 -27.07
N GLU A 114 13.01 -17.56 -27.69
CA GLU A 114 13.41 -17.07 -29.01
C GLU A 114 14.61 -16.11 -28.95
N GLN A 115 15.13 -15.82 -27.75
CA GLN A 115 16.30 -14.97 -27.51
C GLN A 115 16.18 -13.54 -28.10
N CYS A 116 14.96 -13.02 -28.19
CA CYS A 116 14.69 -11.68 -28.72
C CYS A 116 15.10 -10.56 -27.77
N LEU A 117 15.24 -10.86 -26.47
CA LEU A 117 15.70 -9.92 -25.46
C LEU A 117 17.12 -10.24 -24.99
N PRO A 118 17.91 -9.24 -24.53
CA PRO A 118 19.26 -9.48 -24.05
C PRO A 118 19.32 -10.51 -22.93
N ASP A 119 20.19 -11.51 -23.08
CA ASP A 119 20.43 -12.52 -22.05
C ASP A 119 21.64 -12.15 -21.17
N ALA A 120 21.64 -12.61 -19.92
CA ALA A 120 22.75 -12.50 -18.99
C ALA A 120 22.64 -13.58 -17.91
N LYS A 121 23.78 -14.01 -17.35
CA LYS A 121 23.78 -15.01 -16.28
C LYS A 121 22.97 -14.51 -15.07
N GLY A 122 21.93 -15.26 -14.71
CA GLY A 122 21.05 -14.93 -13.59
C GLY A 122 19.95 -13.92 -13.93
N ARG A 123 19.83 -13.49 -15.19
CA ARG A 123 18.72 -12.67 -15.65
C ARG A 123 17.46 -13.51 -15.76
N ILE A 124 16.38 -12.98 -15.21
CA ILE A 124 15.04 -13.55 -15.25
C ILE A 124 14.12 -12.49 -15.81
N TRP A 125 13.38 -12.85 -16.85
CA TRP A 125 12.37 -12.00 -17.46
C TRP A 125 10.98 -12.33 -16.91
N HIS A 126 10.17 -11.29 -16.74
CA HIS A 126 8.76 -11.36 -16.39
C HIS A 126 7.95 -10.58 -17.43
N GLU A 127 6.66 -10.91 -17.57
CA GLU A 127 5.74 -10.22 -18.47
C GLU A 127 4.53 -9.63 -17.74
N CYS A 128 3.94 -8.57 -18.31
CA CYS A 128 2.63 -8.08 -17.92
C CYS A 128 1.83 -7.50 -19.10
N ASP A 129 0.50 -7.60 -19.02
CA ASP A 129 -0.43 -7.02 -19.99
C ASP A 129 -0.44 -5.50 -19.90
N ILE A 130 -0.55 -4.85 -21.06
CA ILE A 130 -0.66 -3.40 -21.18
C ILE A 130 -1.95 -3.05 -21.90
N ASN A 131 -2.50 -1.87 -21.63
CA ASN A 131 -3.74 -1.34 -22.20
C ASN A 131 -4.98 -2.24 -22.00
N TYR A 132 -4.95 -3.16 -21.03
CA TYR A 132 -6.07 -4.04 -20.74
C TYR A 132 -7.15 -3.31 -19.94
N ASN A 133 -8.38 -3.31 -20.46
CA ASN A 133 -9.54 -2.62 -19.89
C ASN A 133 -10.80 -3.53 -19.83
N GLY A 134 -10.58 -4.83 -19.63
CA GLY A 134 -11.65 -5.85 -19.65
C GLY A 134 -11.80 -6.51 -21.03
N GLY A 135 -12.54 -7.62 -21.06
CA GLY A 135 -12.71 -8.44 -22.26
C GLY A 135 -11.52 -9.37 -22.53
N HIS A 136 -11.26 -9.67 -23.80
CA HIS A 136 -10.12 -10.50 -24.21
C HIS A 136 -8.80 -9.75 -24.03
N ARG A 137 -7.73 -10.48 -23.67
CA ARG A 137 -6.38 -9.91 -23.58
C ARG A 137 -5.91 -9.50 -24.98
N GLY A 138 -5.32 -8.30 -25.08
CA GLY A 138 -4.75 -7.78 -26.33
C GLY A 138 -3.35 -8.34 -26.63
N ALA A 139 -2.66 -7.74 -27.60
CA ALA A 139 -1.28 -8.09 -27.99
C ALA A 139 -0.22 -7.39 -27.12
N ASP A 140 -0.56 -6.27 -26.48
CA ASP A 140 0.38 -5.39 -25.81
C ASP A 140 0.96 -6.00 -24.51
N ARG A 141 2.28 -5.98 -24.38
CA ARG A 141 3.00 -6.48 -23.21
C ARG A 141 4.20 -5.61 -22.86
N LEU A 142 4.47 -5.48 -21.56
CA LEU A 142 5.80 -5.12 -21.07
C LEU A 142 6.53 -6.38 -20.61
N LEU A 143 7.83 -6.39 -20.82
CA LEU A 143 8.79 -7.41 -20.43
C LEU A 143 9.82 -6.73 -19.55
N PHE A 144 10.00 -7.20 -18.33
CA PHE A 144 10.91 -6.59 -17.37
C PHE A 144 11.81 -7.64 -16.71
N SER A 145 13.09 -7.29 -16.56
CA SER A 145 14.07 -8.17 -15.96
C SER A 145 14.26 -7.90 -14.48
N ASN A 146 14.73 -8.92 -13.75
CA ASN A 146 15.14 -8.78 -12.34
C ASN A 146 16.35 -7.84 -12.14
N ASP A 147 17.06 -7.47 -13.21
CA ASP A 147 18.21 -6.57 -13.20
C ASP A 147 17.92 -5.20 -13.85
N GLY A 148 16.64 -4.84 -14.03
CA GLY A 148 16.22 -3.45 -14.29
C GLY A 148 16.00 -3.06 -15.75
N LEU A 149 16.05 -4.01 -16.69
CA LEU A 149 15.69 -3.78 -18.09
C LEU A 149 14.17 -3.83 -18.27
N VAL A 150 13.65 -2.99 -19.17
CA VAL A 150 12.22 -2.94 -19.51
C VAL A 150 12.05 -2.73 -21.02
N TYR A 151 11.31 -3.64 -21.65
CA TYR A 151 10.96 -3.63 -23.07
C TYR A 151 9.45 -3.75 -23.25
N GLY A 152 8.89 -3.17 -24.31
CA GLY A 152 7.49 -3.32 -24.68
C GLY A 152 7.30 -3.88 -26.07
N THR A 153 6.20 -4.60 -26.28
CA THR A 153 5.74 -5.12 -27.58
C THR A 153 4.26 -4.77 -27.76
N THR A 154 3.87 -4.40 -28.97
CA THR A 154 2.47 -4.14 -29.38
C THR A 154 1.97 -5.16 -30.40
N ASP A 155 2.82 -6.10 -30.77
CA ASP A 155 2.59 -7.07 -31.85
C ASP A 155 2.73 -8.52 -31.37
N HIS A 156 2.46 -8.73 -30.08
CA HIS A 156 2.46 -10.05 -29.44
C HIS A 156 3.83 -10.75 -29.58
N TYR A 157 4.86 -10.08 -29.08
CA TYR A 157 6.25 -10.56 -28.95
C TYR A 157 7.05 -10.65 -30.27
N GLN A 158 6.59 -10.04 -31.37
CA GLN A 158 7.34 -10.05 -32.64
C GLN A 158 8.44 -8.99 -32.67
N THR A 159 8.16 -7.77 -32.18
CA THR A 159 9.14 -6.68 -32.07
C THR A 159 9.08 -6.03 -30.70
N PHE A 160 10.21 -5.41 -30.31
CA PHE A 160 10.40 -4.86 -28.98
C PHE A 160 10.95 -3.43 -29.03
N THR A 161 10.35 -2.55 -28.23
CA THR A 161 10.83 -1.20 -27.96
C THR A 161 11.44 -1.15 -26.57
N CYS A 162 12.64 -0.58 -26.46
CA CYS A 162 13.33 -0.41 -25.18
C CYS A 162 12.77 0.81 -24.43
N TYR A 163 12.36 0.63 -23.18
CA TYR A 163 12.00 1.72 -22.27
C TYR A 163 13.15 2.01 -21.29
N TYR A 164 13.75 0.96 -20.74
CA TYR A 164 14.91 1.03 -19.86
C TYR A 164 15.91 -0.06 -20.25
N GLY A 165 17.14 0.34 -20.60
CA GLY A 165 18.17 -0.54 -21.18
C GLY A 165 19.53 -0.40 -20.49
N ALA A 166 20.44 -1.33 -20.76
CA ALA A 166 21.80 -1.33 -20.20
C ALA A 166 22.65 -0.11 -20.62
N ASN A 167 22.29 0.53 -21.73
CA ASN A 167 22.85 1.80 -22.19
C ASN A 167 21.79 2.87 -21.95
N GLY A 168 21.85 3.53 -20.79
CA GLY A 168 20.81 4.45 -20.33
C GLY A 168 20.42 5.56 -21.31
N ASN A 169 19.15 5.96 -21.25
CA ASN A 169 18.56 7.19 -21.80
C ASN A 169 19.01 7.60 -23.21
N SER A 170 18.29 7.10 -24.21
CA SER A 170 18.17 7.82 -25.48
C SER A 170 16.78 7.63 -26.03
N SER A 171 15.84 8.48 -25.60
CA SER A 171 14.77 9.10 -26.41
C SER A 171 13.74 9.77 -25.51
N SER A 172 14.06 10.96 -25.03
CA SER A 172 13.05 12.00 -24.81
C SER A 172 13.18 13.00 -25.96
N ASN A 173 12.33 12.85 -26.97
CA ASN A 173 11.93 13.94 -27.86
C ASN A 173 10.54 14.39 -27.42
#